data_AF-A0AAV6K493-F1
#
_entry.id   AF-A0AAV6K493-F1
#
_cell.length_a   1.000
_cell.length_b   1.000
_cell.length_c   1.000
_cell.angle_alpha   90.00
_cell.angle_beta   90.00
_cell.angle_gamma   90.00
#
_symmetry.space_group_name_H-M   'P 1'
#
loop_
_entity.id
_entity.type
_entity.pdbx_description
1 polymer ?
#
loop_
_entity_poly.entity_id
_entity_poly.type
_entity_poly.pdbx_seq_one_letter_code
_entity_poly.pdbx_strand_id
1 'polypeptide(L)'
;MGVVETKVKDSNISSTAKSCFPSHWLSVHNYSVGPVARIFLGWDPTIFGNSILFSSDQLIVSEFLPLDGSASFVLSVVYGHNRAVDRRQLWDDMRTIANSAGTKPWVQMGDFNTVRAASERLVMLDLSHIVHLSHLSLVNKI
;
A
#
# COMPACT_ATOMS: atom_id res chain seq x y z
N MET A 1 6.63 -8.35 -2.58
CA MET A 1 6.18 -7.73 -1.31
C MET A 1 6.06 -6.23 -1.49
N GLY A 2 4.88 -5.66 -1.18
CA GLY A 2 4.69 -4.21 -1.10
C GLY A 2 4.81 -3.71 0.34
N VAL A 3 5.58 -2.65 0.57
CA VAL A 3 5.72 -1.96 1.87
C VAL A 3 5.24 -0.52 1.70
N VAL A 4 4.36 -0.08 2.59
CA VAL A 4 3.73 1.26 2.56
C VAL A 4 4.02 2.02 3.86
N GLU A 5 3.65 3.31 3.92
CA GLU A 5 3.83 4.20 5.08
C GLU A 5 5.30 4.52 5.44
N THR A 6 6.25 4.19 4.57
CA THR A 6 7.69 4.30 4.88
C THR A 6 8.20 5.74 5.06
N LYS A 7 7.62 6.72 4.36
CA LYS A 7 8.01 8.16 4.37
C LYS A 7 9.54 8.38 4.40
N VAL A 8 10.27 7.65 3.56
CA VAL A 8 11.74 7.56 3.55
C VAL A 8 12.36 8.65 2.67
N LYS A 9 13.37 9.35 3.17
CA LYS A 9 14.18 10.30 2.38
C LYS A 9 15.22 9.58 1.53
N ASP A 10 15.67 10.22 0.45
CA ASP A 10 16.66 9.68 -0.50
C ASP A 10 17.87 9.02 0.17
N SER A 11 18.48 9.72 1.12
CA SER A 11 19.66 9.26 1.88
C SER A 11 19.45 7.91 2.58
N ASN A 12 18.20 7.54 2.86
CA ASN A 12 17.82 6.36 3.63
C ASN A 12 17.14 5.29 2.77
N ILE A 13 16.98 5.50 1.46
CA ILE A 13 16.30 4.54 0.57
C ILE A 13 17.03 3.20 0.56
N SER A 14 18.36 3.22 0.32
CA SER A 14 19.15 1.99 0.19
C SER A 14 19.15 1.19 1.49
N SER A 15 19.32 1.85 2.63
CA SER A 15 19.30 1.19 3.94
C SER A 15 17.92 0.64 4.28
N THR A 16 16.85 1.38 3.96
CA THR A 16 15.48 0.91 4.19
C THR A 16 15.16 -0.30 3.31
N ALA A 17 15.50 -0.27 2.02
CA ALA A 17 15.28 -1.41 1.13
C ALA A 17 15.99 -2.68 1.64
N LYS A 18 17.25 -2.55 2.08
CA LYS A 18 18.01 -3.67 2.68
C LYS A 18 17.41 -4.18 3.99
N SER A 19 16.76 -3.32 4.76
CA SER A 19 16.08 -3.71 6.00
C SER A 19 14.72 -4.36 5.73
N CYS A 20 14.05 -4.00 4.64
CA CYS A 20 12.73 -4.50 4.29
C CYS A 20 12.77 -5.80 3.48
N PHE A 21 13.80 -6.00 2.66
CA PHE A 21 13.84 -7.10 1.70
C PHE A 21 15.08 -7.98 1.88
N PRO A 22 14.99 -9.29 1.56
CA PRO A 22 16.16 -10.15 1.43
C PRO A 22 17.21 -9.56 0.49
N SER A 23 18.49 -9.84 0.74
CA SER A 23 19.60 -9.24 0.00
C SER A 23 19.63 -9.59 -1.49
N HIS A 24 19.03 -10.71 -1.89
CA HIS A 24 18.94 -11.14 -3.29
C HIS A 24 17.72 -10.58 -4.03
N TRP A 25 16.82 -9.89 -3.33
CA TRP A 25 15.64 -9.30 -3.96
C TRP A 25 15.99 -7.99 -4.67
N LEU A 26 15.32 -7.75 -5.80
CA LEU A 26 15.27 -6.44 -6.41
C LEU A 26 14.14 -5.63 -5.77
N SER A 27 14.26 -4.30 -5.81
CA SER A 27 13.19 -3.43 -5.33
C SER A 27 13.13 -2.11 -6.09
N VAL A 28 11.92 -1.53 -6.09
CA VAL A 28 11.64 -0.18 -6.57
C VAL A 28 10.88 0.61 -5.50
N HIS A 29 10.84 1.92 -5.68
CA HIS A 29 10.11 2.84 -4.81
C HIS A 29 9.59 4.05 -5.58
N ASN A 30 8.64 4.78 -5.02
CA ASN A 30 8.07 5.97 -5.66
C ASN A 30 8.72 7.31 -5.26
N TYR A 31 9.93 7.30 -4.70
CA TYR A 31 10.67 8.54 -4.36
C TYR A 31 10.72 9.55 -5.52
N SER A 32 10.89 9.09 -6.77
CA SER A 32 10.99 9.98 -7.95
C SER A 32 9.75 10.88 -8.16
N VAL A 33 8.65 10.61 -7.46
CA VAL A 33 7.38 11.35 -7.58
C VAL A 33 7.20 12.40 -6.46
N GLY A 34 8.03 12.42 -5.42
CA GLY A 34 7.84 13.32 -4.29
C GLY A 34 9.06 13.50 -3.39
N PRO A 35 8.93 14.22 -2.27
CA PRO A 35 10.05 14.48 -1.37
C PRO A 35 10.49 13.26 -0.54
N VAL A 36 9.68 12.18 -0.54
CA VAL A 36 9.93 10.93 0.19
C VAL A 36 9.36 9.73 -0.56
N ALA A 37 10.00 8.56 -0.42
CA ALA A 37 9.44 7.28 -0.81
C ALA A 37 8.37 6.85 0.19
N ARG A 38 7.15 6.66 -0.32
CA ARG A 38 5.99 6.21 0.46
C ARG A 38 5.66 4.75 0.24
N ILE A 39 6.07 4.21 -0.91
CA ILE A 39 5.79 2.85 -1.35
C ILE A 39 7.11 2.23 -1.81
N PHE A 40 7.39 1.03 -1.32
CA PHE A 40 8.43 0.15 -1.84
C PHE A 40 7.80 -1.14 -2.36
N LEU A 41 8.31 -1.65 -3.48
CA LEU A 41 7.93 -2.94 -4.04
C LEU A 41 9.19 -3.76 -4.25
N GLY A 42 9.33 -4.85 -3.51
CA GLY A 42 10.43 -5.81 -3.65
C GLY A 42 9.98 -7.16 -4.19
N TRP A 43 10.84 -7.83 -4.96
CA TRP A 43 10.56 -9.16 -5.50
C TRP A 43 11.83 -10.00 -5.67
N ASP A 44 11.65 -11.31 -5.71
CA ASP A 44 12.72 -12.25 -6.03
C ASP A 44 12.91 -12.32 -7.55
N PRO A 45 14.05 -11.85 -8.10
CA PRO A 45 14.29 -11.87 -9.53
C PRO A 45 14.50 -13.28 -10.08
N THR A 46 14.68 -14.29 -9.22
CA THR A 46 14.79 -15.70 -9.63
C THR A 46 13.43 -16.37 -9.84
N ILE A 47 12.35 -15.72 -9.37
CA ILE A 47 10.97 -16.22 -9.49
C ILE A 47 10.19 -15.38 -10.51
N PHE A 48 10.40 -14.06 -10.53
CA PHE A 48 9.66 -13.16 -11.40
C PHE A 48 10.56 -12.17 -12.16
N GLY A 49 10.31 -12.05 -13.45
CA GLY A 49 10.60 -10.83 -14.19
C GLY A 49 9.60 -9.73 -13.79
N ASN A 50 10.03 -8.47 -13.84
CA ASN A 50 9.21 -7.32 -13.45
C ASN A 50 9.36 -6.17 -14.45
N SER A 51 8.25 -5.51 -14.77
CA SER A 51 8.21 -4.27 -15.54
C SER A 51 7.32 -3.24 -14.85
N ILE A 52 7.85 -2.06 -14.57
CA ILE A 52 7.07 -0.96 -13.97
C ILE A 52 6.18 -0.34 -15.05
N LEU A 53 4.88 -0.38 -14.84
CA LEU A 53 3.88 0.18 -15.76
C LEU A 53 3.52 1.62 -15.40
N PHE A 54 3.44 1.92 -14.10
CA PHE A 54 3.03 3.23 -13.60
C PHE A 54 3.55 3.45 -12.18
N SER A 55 3.84 4.70 -11.84
CA SER A 55 4.21 5.11 -10.48
C SER A 55 3.69 6.52 -10.21
N SER A 56 3.01 6.69 -9.08
CA SER A 56 2.59 7.97 -8.51
C SER A 56 2.93 8.02 -7.02
N ASP A 57 2.60 9.11 -6.35
CA ASP A 57 2.78 9.26 -4.90
C ASP A 57 1.86 8.32 -4.07
N GLN A 58 0.78 7.83 -4.67
CA GLN A 58 -0.22 6.94 -4.05
C GLN A 58 -0.21 5.50 -4.61
N LEU A 59 0.55 5.22 -5.67
CA LEU A 59 0.43 3.96 -6.41
C LEU A 59 1.75 3.54 -7.08
N ILE A 60 2.11 2.26 -6.97
CA ILE A 60 3.06 1.62 -7.89
C ILE A 60 2.32 0.49 -8.61
N VAL A 61 2.41 0.45 -9.94
CA VAL A 61 1.87 -0.64 -10.76
C VAL A 61 2.98 -1.30 -11.55
N SER A 62 3.01 -2.62 -11.50
CA SER A 62 4.00 -3.41 -12.24
C SER A 62 3.39 -4.67 -12.81
N GLU A 63 3.86 -5.07 -13.98
CA GLU A 63 3.62 -6.39 -14.52
C GLU A 63 4.69 -7.36 -13.99
N PHE A 64 4.24 -8.49 -13.49
CA PHE A 64 5.07 -9.60 -13.05
C PHE A 64 4.94 -10.76 -14.03
N LEU A 65 6.08 -11.25 -14.49
CA LEU A 65 6.20 -12.41 -15.37
C LEU A 65 6.83 -13.57 -14.58
N PRO A 66 6.08 -14.61 -14.21
CA PRO A 66 6.64 -15.82 -13.62
C PRO A 66 7.67 -16.46 -14.56
N LEU A 67 8.83 -16.84 -14.01
CA LEU A 67 9.90 -17.46 -14.81
C LEU A 67 9.67 -18.96 -15.07
N ASP A 68 8.65 -19.55 -14.45
CA ASP A 68 8.22 -20.93 -14.67
C ASP A 68 7.33 -21.10 -15.93
N GLY A 69 7.04 -20.01 -16.64
CA GLY A 69 6.21 -20.01 -17.85
C GLY A 69 4.73 -19.78 -17.59
N SER A 70 4.31 -19.58 -16.35
CA SER A 70 2.94 -19.18 -16.01
C SER A 70 2.59 -17.79 -16.58
N ALA A 71 1.29 -17.52 -16.74
CA ALA A 71 0.81 -16.25 -17.28
C ALA A 71 1.24 -15.05 -16.42
N SER A 72 1.54 -13.92 -17.07
CA SER A 72 1.85 -12.67 -16.37
C SER A 72 0.61 -12.11 -15.68
N PHE A 73 0.85 -11.29 -14.65
CA PHE A 73 -0.18 -10.59 -13.91
C PHE A 73 0.24 -9.16 -13.58
N VAL A 74 -0.74 -8.29 -13.37
CA VAL A 74 -0.52 -6.91 -12.92
C VAL A 74 -0.65 -6.87 -11.40
N LEU A 75 0.30 -6.20 -10.73
CA LEU A 75 0.24 -5.89 -9.31
C LEU A 75 0.18 -4.37 -9.11
N SER A 76 -0.80 -3.91 -8.34
CA SER A 76 -0.87 -2.55 -7.84
C SER A 76 -0.63 -2.54 -6.33
N VAL A 77 0.39 -1.79 -5.90
CA VAL A 77 0.64 -1.47 -4.48
C VAL A 77 0.16 -0.05 -4.23
N VAL A 78 -0.85 0.08 -3.38
CA VAL A 78 -1.58 1.33 -3.12
C VAL A 78 -1.22 1.88 -1.74
N TYR A 79 -0.97 3.18 -1.67
CA TYR A 79 -0.97 3.94 -0.42
C TYR A 79 -1.72 5.25 -0.62
N GLY A 80 -3.04 5.20 -0.47
CA GLY A 80 -3.93 6.34 -0.71
C GLY A 80 -3.71 7.47 0.29
N HIS A 81 -3.95 8.71 -0.12
CA HIS A 81 -3.91 9.86 0.78
C HIS A 81 -5.05 9.82 1.80
N ASN A 82 -4.83 10.43 2.97
CA ASN A 82 -5.83 10.46 4.04
C ASN A 82 -7.10 11.23 3.65
N ARG A 83 -6.95 12.29 2.84
CA ARG A 83 -8.07 13.12 2.40
C ARG A 83 -8.74 12.50 1.18
N ALA A 84 -10.05 12.34 1.24
CA ALA A 84 -10.83 11.74 0.17
C ALA A 84 -10.72 12.49 -1.18
N VAL A 85 -10.54 13.82 -1.13
CA VAL A 85 -10.35 14.64 -2.33
C VAL A 85 -9.04 14.31 -3.05
N ASP A 86 -7.96 14.07 -2.31
CA ASP A 86 -6.64 13.77 -2.88
C ASP A 86 -6.58 12.34 -3.46
N ARG A 87 -7.45 11.45 -2.97
CA ARG A 87 -7.63 10.10 -3.53
C ARG A 87 -8.36 10.07 -4.86
N ARG A 88 -8.99 11.16 -5.32
CA ARG A 88 -9.64 11.18 -6.65
C ARG A 88 -8.66 10.83 -7.75
N GLN A 89 -7.44 11.38 -7.70
CA GLN A 89 -6.39 11.06 -8.66
C GLN A 89 -6.03 9.57 -8.63
N LEU A 90 -5.90 8.97 -7.44
CA LEU A 90 -5.67 7.53 -7.31
C LEU A 90 -6.76 6.70 -8.01
N TRP A 91 -8.03 7.07 -7.83
CA TRP A 91 -9.14 6.37 -8.49
C TRP A 91 -9.14 6.57 -10.01
N ASP A 92 -8.74 7.74 -10.50
CA ASP A 92 -8.60 8.05 -11.93
C ASP A 92 -7.46 7.24 -12.57
N ASP A 93 -6.31 7.18 -11.89
CA ASP A 93 -5.16 6.38 -12.30
C ASP A 93 -5.55 4.90 -12.39
N MET A 94 -6.20 4.35 -11.35
CA MET A 94 -6.61 2.94 -11.35
C MET A 94 -7.65 2.63 -12.43
N ARG A 95 -8.58 3.53 -12.74
CA ARG A 95 -9.51 3.36 -13.86
C ARG A 95 -8.76 3.31 -15.20
N THR A 96 -7.76 4.16 -15.36
CA THR A 96 -6.91 4.17 -16.58
C THR A 96 -6.14 2.87 -16.71
N ILE A 97 -5.55 2.38 -15.60
CA ILE A 97 -4.83 1.11 -15.56
C ILE A 97 -5.76 -0.07 -15.89
N ALA A 98 -6.97 -0.09 -15.33
CA ALA A 98 -7.98 -1.11 -15.60
C ALA A 98 -8.25 -1.27 -17.11
N ASN A 99 -8.37 -0.14 -17.83
CA ASN A 99 -8.60 -0.13 -19.27
C ASN A 99 -7.38 -0.65 -20.05
N SER A 100 -6.16 -0.43 -19.54
CA SER A 100 -4.92 -0.91 -20.18
C SER A 100 -4.53 -2.35 -19.84
N ALA A 101 -4.97 -2.88 -18.69
CA ALA A 101 -4.58 -4.20 -18.20
C ALA A 101 -5.17 -5.34 -19.05
N GLY A 102 -6.24 -5.07 -19.82
CA GLY A 102 -6.89 -6.04 -20.68
C GLY A 102 -7.45 -7.22 -19.88
N THR A 103 -7.12 -8.44 -20.27
CA THR A 103 -7.58 -9.68 -19.61
C THR A 103 -6.57 -10.25 -18.61
N LYS A 104 -5.48 -9.55 -18.31
CA LYS A 104 -4.47 -10.05 -17.37
C LYS A 104 -5.05 -10.10 -15.95
N PRO A 105 -4.74 -11.13 -15.15
CA PRO A 105 -5.07 -11.12 -13.73
C PRO A 105 -4.49 -9.85 -13.08
N TRP A 106 -5.30 -9.17 -12.27
CA TRP A 106 -4.90 -7.94 -11.62
C TRP A 106 -5.07 -8.04 -10.11
N VAL A 107 -3.95 -8.02 -9.41
CA VAL A 107 -3.87 -8.01 -7.96
C VAL A 107 -3.74 -6.56 -7.47
N GLN A 108 -4.61 -6.17 -6.55
CA GLN A 108 -4.56 -4.87 -5.90
C GLN A 108 -4.34 -5.07 -4.41
N MET A 109 -3.33 -4.43 -3.83
CA MET A 109 -2.99 -4.55 -2.42
C MET A 109 -2.50 -3.22 -1.84
N GLY A 110 -2.51 -3.11 -0.51
CA GLY A 110 -1.99 -1.96 0.22
C GLY A 110 -3.07 -1.30 1.07
N ASP A 111 -2.85 -0.03 1.41
CA ASP A 111 -3.73 0.76 2.24
C ASP A 111 -4.37 1.88 1.40
N PHE A 112 -5.67 1.76 1.17
CA PHE A 112 -6.44 2.73 0.38
C PHE A 112 -6.87 3.95 1.19
N ASN A 113 -6.63 3.97 2.51
CA ASN A 113 -7.08 5.00 3.44
C ASN A 113 -8.58 5.31 3.28
N THR A 114 -9.38 4.27 3.02
CA THR A 114 -10.82 4.37 2.84
C THR A 114 -11.53 3.21 3.53
N VAL A 115 -12.68 3.52 4.11
CA VAL A 115 -13.59 2.53 4.66
C VAL A 115 -14.44 2.00 3.50
N ARG A 116 -14.49 0.68 3.31
CA ARG A 116 -15.28 0.02 2.26
C ARG A 116 -16.73 -0.17 2.65
N ALA A 117 -17.01 -0.39 3.93
CA ALA A 117 -18.38 -0.54 4.46
C ALA A 117 -18.56 0.16 5.80
N ALA A 118 -19.76 0.68 6.08
CA ALA A 118 -20.06 1.35 7.35
C ALA A 118 -19.76 0.45 8.58
N SER A 119 -19.85 -0.87 8.42
CA SER A 119 -19.51 -1.86 9.44
C SER A 119 -18.04 -1.87 9.85
N GLU A 120 -17.12 -1.48 8.97
CA GLU A 120 -15.69 -1.37 9.28
C GLU A 120 -15.38 -0.16 10.16
N ARG A 121 -16.31 0.81 10.25
CA ARG A 121 -16.18 2.00 11.11
C ARG A 121 -16.51 1.72 12.58
N LEU A 122 -17.25 0.64 12.87
CA LEU A 122 -17.80 0.36 14.20
C LEU A 122 -16.74 -0.01 15.25
N VAL A 123 -15.52 -0.37 14.84
CA VAL A 123 -14.45 -0.74 15.78
C VAL A 123 -13.94 0.48 16.59
N MET A 124 -14.07 1.71 16.08
CA MET A 124 -13.63 2.92 16.78
C MET A 124 -14.66 3.51 17.76
N LEU A 125 -15.95 3.16 17.66
CA LEU A 125 -17.00 3.76 18.49
C LEU A 125 -17.17 3.07 19.86
N ASP A 126 -16.63 1.85 20.03
CA ASP A 126 -16.74 1.11 21.30
C ASP A 126 -15.85 1.68 22.44
N LEU A 127 -14.82 2.47 22.09
CA LEU A 127 -13.98 3.13 23.10
C LEU A 127 -14.71 4.24 23.86
N SER A 128 -15.82 4.78 23.33
CA SER A 128 -16.61 5.79 24.04
C SER A 128 -17.40 5.20 25.21
N HIS A 129 -17.73 3.90 25.17
CA HIS A 129 -18.42 3.20 26.25
C HIS A 129 -17.46 2.69 27.35
N ILE A 130 -16.19 2.43 27.01
CA ILE A 130 -15.19 1.97 27.99
C ILE A 130 -14.72 3.11 28.92
N VAL A 131 -14.65 4.36 28.44
CA VAL A 131 -14.27 5.51 29.27
C VAL A 131 -15.35 5.85 30.31
N HIS A 132 -16.61 5.49 30.07
CA HIS A 132 -17.69 5.74 31.04
C HIS A 132 -17.67 4.75 32.22
N LEU A 133 -17.18 3.53 32.01
CA LEU A 133 -17.14 2.49 33.05
C LEU A 133 -15.93 2.61 34.00
N SER A 134 -14.85 3.28 33.60
CA SER A 134 -13.71 3.55 34.50
C SER A 134 -13.98 4.67 35.51
N HIS A 135 -14.94 5.57 35.22
CA HIS A 135 -15.37 6.62 36.15
C HIS A 135 -16.39 6.13 37.19
N LEU A 136 -17.13 5.06 36.91
CA LEU A 136 -18.14 4.50 37.83
C LEU A 136 -17.57 3.53 38.87
N SER A 137 -16.37 2.98 38.66
CA SER A 137 -15.74 2.06 39.62
C SER A 137 -14.96 2.76 40.74
N LEU A 138 -14.67 4.06 40.61
CA LEU A 138 -13.96 4.85 41.63
C LEU A 138 -14.89 5.53 42.67
N VAL A 139 -16.21 5.57 42.42
CA VAL A 139 -17.17 6.26 43.31
C VAL A 139 -17.80 5.32 44.35
N ASN A 140 -17.63 4.00 44.22
CA ASN A 140 -18.23 2.98 45.11
C ASN A 140 -17.24 2.28 46.04
N LYS A 141 -16.15 2.94 46.44
CA LYS A 141 -15.32 2.53 47.58
C LYS A 141 -15.16 3.70 48.55
N ILE A 142 -16.25 3.93 49.30
CA ILE A 142 -16.19 4.46 50.67
C ILE A 142 -16.37 3.25 51.59
#